data_AF-A0A4V6WI03-F1
#
_entry.id   AF-A0A4V6WI03-F1
#
_cell.length_a   1.000
_cell.length_b   1.000
_cell.length_c   1.000
_cell.angle_alpha   90.00
_cell.angle_beta   90.00
_cell.angle_gamma   90.00
#
_symmetry.space_group_name_H-M   'P 1'
#
loop_
_entity.id
_entity.type
_entity.pdbx_description
1 polymer ?
#
loop_
_entity_poly.entity_id
_entity_poly.type
_entity_poly.pdbx_seq_one_letter_code
_entity_poly.pdbx_strand_id
1 'polypeptide(L)'
;MRRCLALCLLTLLTACSPPATPEPEPVADAPAPPPLPASPVAPLPADASAVLGRAESCMHFSGEFNGDGSENDREVTAAMNELGCDRLDGETKAIKHKYRHDAAVQQAFKALEEGEGG
;
A
#
# COMPACT_ATOMS: atom_id res chain seq x y z
N MET A 1 10.24 54.62 -33.77
CA MET A 1 9.41 55.73 -33.26
C MET A 1 8.11 55.11 -32.75
N ARG A 2 7.81 55.03 -31.44
CA ARG A 2 7.02 56.00 -30.62
C ARG A 2 5.84 56.59 -31.43
N ARG A 3 4.57 56.64 -31.00
CA ARG A 3 3.81 56.32 -29.77
C ARG A 3 2.35 56.79 -30.04
N CYS A 4 1.41 56.45 -29.14
CA CYS A 4 0.12 57.16 -28.86
C CYS A 4 -1.07 56.83 -29.80
N LEU A 5 -2.33 56.68 -29.35
CA LEU A 5 -2.97 56.94 -28.05
C LEU A 5 -4.36 56.26 -28.05
N ALA A 6 -4.83 55.85 -26.85
CA ALA A 6 -6.21 56.01 -26.33
C ALA A 6 -7.38 55.24 -27.00
N LEU A 7 -8.42 54.76 -26.32
CA LEU A 7 -8.84 54.57 -24.91
C LEU A 7 -10.23 53.90 -25.02
N CYS A 8 -10.65 53.17 -23.98
CA CYS A 8 -12.05 52.78 -23.69
C CYS A 8 -12.65 51.75 -24.68
N LEU A 9 -13.41 50.70 -24.33
CA LEU A 9 -14.49 50.48 -23.35
C LEU A 9 -15.03 49.09 -23.84
N LEU A 10 -15.10 47.96 -23.12
CA LEU A 10 -16.01 47.59 -22.05
C LEU A 10 -15.64 46.17 -21.59
N THR A 11 -15.62 46.00 -20.28
CA THR A 11 -15.73 44.73 -19.53
C THR A 11 -16.95 43.91 -19.92
N LEU A 12 -16.78 42.59 -20.10
CA LEU A 12 -17.76 41.48 -20.03
C LEU A 12 -16.90 40.22 -20.28
N LEU A 13 -16.89 39.12 -19.54
CA LEU A 13 -17.81 38.51 -18.60
C LEU A 13 -16.97 37.87 -17.48
N THR A 14 -17.26 38.20 -16.23
CA THR A 14 -17.95 37.29 -15.29
C THR A 14 -17.19 35.99 -15.08
N ALA A 15 -16.56 35.90 -13.91
CA ALA A 15 -15.97 34.70 -13.37
C ALA A 15 -16.90 33.49 -13.54
N CYS A 16 -16.45 32.47 -14.28
CA CYS A 16 -16.92 31.11 -14.02
C CYS A 16 -16.30 30.69 -12.68
N SER A 17 -16.96 31.03 -11.59
CA SER A 17 -16.82 30.22 -10.37
C SER A 17 -17.33 28.82 -10.73
N PRO A 18 -16.57 27.75 -10.46
CA PRO A 18 -17.15 26.42 -10.47
C PRO A 18 -18.31 26.40 -9.45
N PRO A 19 -19.41 25.68 -9.71
CA PRO A 19 -20.37 25.42 -8.66
C PRO A 19 -19.61 24.75 -7.50
N ALA A 20 -19.81 25.28 -6.30
CA ALA A 20 -19.41 24.58 -5.10
C ALA A 20 -20.02 23.19 -5.18
N THR A 21 -19.16 22.17 -5.30
CA THR A 21 -19.55 20.79 -5.04
C THR A 21 -20.22 20.80 -3.67
N PRO A 22 -21.43 20.23 -3.53
CA PRO A 22 -21.96 19.99 -2.20
C PRO A 22 -20.91 19.20 -1.45
N GLU A 23 -20.47 19.76 -0.32
CA GLU A 23 -19.67 19.06 0.66
C GLU A 23 -20.36 17.72 0.92
N PRO A 24 -19.65 16.58 0.83
CA PRO A 24 -20.27 15.31 1.16
C PRO A 24 -20.85 15.44 2.56
N GLU A 25 -22.17 15.28 2.67
CA GLU A 25 -22.84 15.28 3.96
C GLU A 25 -22.12 14.29 4.88
N PRO A 26 -21.99 14.60 6.19
CA PRO A 26 -21.40 13.67 7.13
C PRO A 26 -22.18 12.37 7.00
N VAL A 27 -21.52 11.33 6.48
CA VAL A 27 -22.10 9.98 6.37
C VAL A 27 -22.61 9.63 7.75
N ALA A 28 -23.93 9.67 7.89
CA ALA A 28 -24.60 9.29 9.11
C ALA A 28 -24.12 7.90 9.47
N ASP A 29 -23.71 7.78 10.73
CA ASP A 29 -23.28 6.60 11.47
C ASP A 29 -24.22 5.41 11.18
N ALA A 30 -23.96 4.70 10.08
CA ALA A 30 -24.55 3.39 9.87
C ALA A 30 -23.84 2.46 10.86
N PRO A 31 -24.58 1.74 11.73
CA PRO A 31 -23.92 0.82 12.64
C PRO A 31 -23.12 -0.17 11.81
N ALA A 32 -21.82 -0.21 12.06
CA ALA A 32 -20.93 -1.17 11.42
C ALA A 32 -21.53 -2.56 11.57
N PRO A 33 -21.47 -3.42 10.52
CA PRO A 33 -21.92 -4.79 10.65
C PRO A 33 -21.22 -5.42 11.86
N PRO A 34 -21.91 -6.26 12.65
CA PRO A 34 -21.30 -6.89 13.80
C PRO A 34 -20.02 -7.60 13.35
N PRO A 35 -18.91 -7.47 14.10
CA PRO A 35 -17.68 -8.15 13.75
C PRO A 35 -18.00 -9.64 13.63
N LEU A 36 -17.72 -10.22 12.47
CA LEU A 36 -17.84 -11.65 12.28
C LEU A 36 -17.00 -12.34 13.36
N PRO A 37 -17.48 -13.45 13.95
CA PRO A 37 -16.70 -14.17 14.94
C PRO A 37 -15.38 -14.56 14.30
N ALA A 38 -14.28 -14.01 14.83
CA ALA A 38 -12.94 -14.47 14.48
C ALA A 38 -12.89 -15.95 14.85
N SER A 39 -12.90 -16.82 13.84
CA SER A 39 -12.58 -18.22 14.05
C SER A 39 -11.21 -18.27 14.72
N PRO A 40 -11.00 -19.08 15.77
CA PRO A 40 -9.68 -19.21 16.37
C PRO A 40 -8.78 -19.89 15.33
N VAL A 41 -8.12 -19.07 14.49
CA VAL A 41 -7.01 -19.52 13.67
C VAL A 41 -5.96 -19.94 14.68
N ALA A 42 -5.68 -21.23 14.73
CA ALA A 42 -4.58 -21.72 15.55
C ALA A 42 -3.32 -20.91 15.19
N PRO A 43 -2.58 -20.38 16.18
CA PRO A 43 -1.43 -19.55 15.89
C PRO A 43 -0.41 -20.36 15.07
N LEU A 44 0.13 -19.73 14.02
CA LEU A 44 1.12 -20.35 13.16
C LEU A 44 2.37 -20.75 13.98
N PRO A 45 3.11 -21.79 13.55
CA PRO A 45 4.45 -22.07 14.07
C PRO A 45 5.33 -20.82 14.03
N ALA A 46 6.16 -20.63 15.07
CA ALA A 46 6.93 -19.40 15.27
C ALA A 46 7.90 -19.06 14.13
N ASP A 47 8.46 -20.08 13.47
CA ASP A 47 9.32 -19.89 12.30
C ASP A 47 8.51 -19.51 11.05
N ALA A 48 7.33 -20.12 10.87
CA ALA A 48 6.41 -19.75 9.80
C ALA A 48 5.91 -18.31 9.96
N SER A 49 5.52 -17.90 11.17
CA SER A 49 5.10 -16.52 11.44
C SER A 49 6.24 -15.51 11.28
N ALA A 50 7.46 -15.87 11.68
CA ALA A 50 8.63 -15.02 11.50
C ALA A 50 8.99 -14.79 10.02
N VAL A 51 8.88 -15.82 9.17
CA VAL A 51 9.10 -15.67 7.73
C VAL A 51 7.96 -14.88 7.09
N LEU A 52 6.71 -15.15 7.48
CA LEU A 52 5.54 -14.44 6.95
C LEU A 52 5.59 -12.93 7.25
N GLY A 53 5.82 -12.54 8.51
CA GLY A 53 5.89 -11.12 8.88
C GLY A 53 7.08 -10.38 8.25
N ARG A 54 8.20 -11.08 8.02
CA ARG A 54 9.32 -10.52 7.28
C ARG A 54 9.00 -10.37 5.80
N ALA A 55 8.23 -11.29 5.23
CA ALA A 55 7.78 -11.17 3.86
C ALA A 55 6.86 -9.97 3.65
N GLU A 56 5.89 -9.77 4.54
CA GLU A 56 5.03 -8.58 4.54
C GLU A 56 5.85 -7.28 4.62
N SER A 57 6.87 -7.25 5.48
CA SER A 57 7.77 -6.10 5.60
C SER A 57 8.56 -5.85 4.31
N CYS A 58 9.10 -6.90 3.70
CA CYS A 58 9.82 -6.80 2.42
C CYS A 58 8.92 -6.29 1.28
N MET A 59 7.68 -6.78 1.22
CA MET A 59 6.70 -6.32 0.23
C MET A 59 6.35 -4.83 0.43
N HIS A 60 6.18 -4.40 1.67
CA HIS A 60 5.93 -3.00 2.00
C HIS A 60 7.04 -2.09 1.45
N PHE A 61 8.31 -2.39 1.79
CA PHE A 61 9.46 -1.61 1.32
C PHE A 61 9.66 -1.69 -0.20
N SER A 62 9.34 -2.83 -0.83
CA SER A 62 9.42 -2.94 -2.29
C SER A 62 8.47 -1.97 -3.01
N GLY A 63 7.34 -1.61 -2.40
CA GLY A 63 6.42 -0.61 -2.94
C GLY A 63 6.93 0.83 -2.82
N GLU A 64 7.94 1.07 -1.97
CA GLU A 64 8.55 2.39 -1.75
C GLU A 64 9.79 2.64 -2.62
N PHE A 65 10.33 1.60 -3.25
CA PHE A 65 11.51 1.68 -4.11
C PHE A 65 11.15 2.17 -5.52
N ASN A 66 11.63 3.36 -5.91
CA ASN A 66 11.29 3.98 -7.19
C ASN A 66 12.32 3.71 -8.30
N GLY A 67 13.53 3.27 -7.94
CA GLY A 67 14.61 2.97 -8.87
C GLY A 67 15.30 4.19 -9.49
N ASP A 68 15.16 5.36 -8.87
CA ASP A 68 15.78 6.63 -9.31
C ASP A 68 17.13 6.91 -8.64
N GLY A 69 17.53 6.09 -7.65
CA GLY A 69 18.79 6.22 -6.94
C GLY A 69 18.83 7.39 -5.94
N SER A 70 17.66 7.94 -5.60
CA SER A 70 17.46 8.96 -4.57
C SER A 70 17.98 8.51 -3.20
N GLU A 71 18.01 9.46 -2.26
CA GLU A 71 18.28 9.16 -0.86
C GLU A 71 17.27 8.15 -0.29
N ASN A 72 15.99 8.33 -0.61
CA ASN A 72 14.92 7.40 -0.24
C ASN A 72 15.20 5.98 -0.75
N ASP A 73 15.55 5.82 -2.02
CA ASP A 73 15.89 4.49 -2.57
C ASP A 73 17.04 3.81 -1.83
N ARG A 74 18.04 4.59 -1.36
CA ARG A 74 19.17 4.05 -0.59
C ARG A 74 18.74 3.62 0.81
N GLU A 75 17.89 4.39 1.46
CA GLU A 75 17.32 4.06 2.78
C GLU A 75 16.45 2.81 2.71
N VAL A 76 15.54 2.76 1.73
CA VAL A 76 14.69 1.58 1.46
C VAL A 76 15.56 0.34 1.17
N THR A 77 16.56 0.48 0.31
CA THR A 77 17.50 -0.62 0.01
C THR A 77 18.23 -1.10 1.27
N ALA A 78 18.67 -0.20 2.14
CA ALA A 78 19.33 -0.56 3.40
C ALA A 78 18.38 -1.34 4.32
N ALA A 79 17.13 -0.88 4.47
CA ALA A 79 16.12 -1.57 5.26
C ALA A 79 15.80 -2.97 4.70
N MET A 80 15.64 -3.10 3.38
CA MET A 80 15.41 -4.40 2.73
C MET A 80 16.60 -5.37 2.92
N ASN A 81 17.83 -4.86 2.91
CA ASN A 81 19.02 -5.66 3.19
C ASN A 81 19.09 -6.11 4.65
N GLU A 82 18.74 -5.24 5.61
CA GLU A 82 18.68 -5.59 7.03
C GLU A 82 17.62 -6.66 7.30
N LEU A 83 16.48 -6.56 6.64
CA LEU A 83 15.43 -7.58 6.64
C LEU A 83 15.83 -8.86 5.89
N GLY A 84 16.92 -8.86 5.10
CA GLY A 84 17.32 -10.04 4.32
C GLY A 84 16.31 -10.44 3.25
N CYS A 85 15.67 -9.46 2.60
CA CYS A 85 14.68 -9.70 1.54
C CYS A 85 15.26 -10.49 0.35
N ASP A 86 16.58 -10.49 0.17
CA ASP A 86 17.31 -11.28 -0.82
C ASP A 86 17.21 -12.80 -0.59
N ARG A 87 17.06 -13.24 0.68
CA ARG A 87 16.96 -14.66 1.05
C ARG A 87 15.52 -15.17 1.17
N LEU A 88 14.56 -14.25 1.17
CA LEU A 88 13.18 -14.50 1.55
C LEU A 88 12.48 -15.56 0.68
N ASP A 89 12.74 -15.58 -0.64
CA ASP A 89 12.18 -16.58 -1.55
C ASP A 89 12.60 -18.01 -1.15
N GLY A 90 13.88 -18.20 -0.84
CA GLY A 90 14.41 -19.48 -0.39
C GLY A 90 13.82 -19.91 0.97
N GLU A 91 13.72 -18.97 1.90
CA GLU A 91 13.15 -19.23 3.23
C GLU A 91 11.66 -19.56 3.17
N THR A 92 10.90 -18.84 2.34
CA THR A 92 9.48 -19.10 2.08
C THR A 92 9.28 -20.49 1.50
N LYS A 93 10.06 -20.86 0.47
CA LYS A 93 10.03 -22.22 -0.10
C LYS A 93 10.35 -23.29 0.95
N ALA A 94 11.35 -23.05 1.79
CA ALA A 94 11.73 -23.97 2.86
C ALA A 94 10.61 -24.15 3.90
N ILE A 95 9.97 -23.07 4.34
CA ILE A 95 8.83 -23.12 5.27
C ILE A 95 7.62 -23.82 4.64
N LYS A 96 7.24 -23.46 3.41
CA LYS A 96 6.13 -24.11 2.68
C LYS A 96 6.38 -25.61 2.54
N HIS A 97 7.62 -26.03 2.29
CA HIS A 97 7.98 -27.45 2.23
C HIS A 97 7.93 -28.12 3.61
N LYS A 98 8.52 -27.51 4.64
CA LYS A 98 8.53 -28.02 6.02
C LYS A 98 7.11 -28.27 6.53
N TYR A 99 6.20 -27.34 6.27
CA TYR A 99 4.80 -27.36 6.71
C TYR A 99 3.81 -27.73 5.58
N ARG A 100 4.24 -28.53 4.60
CA ARG A 100 3.41 -28.94 3.44
C ARG A 100 2.07 -29.63 3.78
N HIS A 101 1.93 -30.14 4.99
CA HIS A 101 0.71 -30.81 5.47
C HIS A 101 -0.07 -29.98 6.49
N ASP A 102 0.38 -28.77 6.80
CA ASP A 102 -0.31 -27.84 7.68
C ASP A 102 -1.12 -26.85 6.84
N ALA A 103 -2.44 -27.04 6.82
CA ALA A 103 -3.33 -26.21 6.00
C ALA A 103 -3.31 -24.74 6.41
N ALA A 104 -3.12 -24.42 7.70
CA ALA A 104 -3.07 -23.04 8.17
C ALA A 104 -1.81 -22.33 7.66
N VAL A 105 -0.66 -23.01 7.70
CA VAL A 105 0.58 -22.45 7.13
C VAL A 105 0.47 -22.28 5.62
N GLN A 106 -0.03 -23.28 4.89
CA GLN A 106 -0.19 -23.16 3.43
C GLN A 106 -1.15 -22.04 3.05
N GLN A 107 -2.26 -21.88 3.79
CA GLN A 107 -3.23 -20.82 3.53
C GLN A 107 -2.66 -19.43 3.84
N ALA A 108 -1.84 -19.29 4.89
CA ALA A 108 -1.21 -18.02 5.23
C ALA A 108 -0.24 -17.55 4.12
N PHE A 109 0.63 -18.44 3.63
CA PHE A 109 1.54 -18.09 2.52
C PHE A 109 0.82 -17.89 1.19
N LYS A 110 -0.26 -18.64 0.96
CA LYS A 110 -1.12 -18.41 -0.21
C LYS A 110 -1.78 -17.03 -0.17
N ALA A 111 -2.30 -16.61 1.00
CA ALA A 111 -2.90 -15.30 1.16
C ALA A 111 -1.89 -14.16 0.94
N LEU A 112 -0.65 -14.34 1.39
CA LEU A 112 0.45 -13.42 1.09
C LEU A 112 0.67 -13.28 -0.42
N GLU A 113 0.72 -14.41 -1.15
CA GLU A 113 0.94 -14.45 -2.62
C GLU A 113 -0.25 -13.86 -3.41
N GLU A 114 -1.48 -14.05 -2.94
CA GLU A 114 -2.70 -13.53 -3.60
C GLU A 114 -2.97 -12.05 -3.27
N GLY A 115 -2.42 -11.53 -2.17
CA GLY A 115 -2.52 -10.12 -1.78
C GLY A 115 -1.73 -9.15 -2.67
N GLU A 116 -0.94 -9.68 -3.62
CA GLU A 116 -0.09 -8.91 -4.55
C GLU A 116 -0.82 -8.47 -5.84
N GLY A 117 -2.17 -8.56 -5.89
CA GLY A 117 -2.95 -8.28 -7.10
C GLY A 117 -4.36 -7.72 -6.87
N GLY A 118 -4.48 -6.64 -6.10
CA GLY A 118 -5.72 -5.84 -5.97
C GLY A 118 -5.86 -4.78 -7.05
#